data_AF-A0A927YI18-F1
#
_entry.id   AF-A0A927YI18-F1
#
_cell.length_a   1.000
_cell.length_b   1.000
_cell.length_c   1.000
_cell.angle_alpha   90.00
_cell.angle_beta   90.00
_cell.angle_gamma   90.00
#
_symmetry.space_group_name_H-M   'P 1'
#
loop_
_entity.id
_entity.type
_entity.pdbx_description
1 polymer ?
#
loop_
_entity_poly.entity_id
_entity_poly.type
_entity_poly.pdbx_seq_one_letter_code
_entity_poly.pdbx_strand_id
1 'polypeptide(L)'
;MEQYLQMLSDSLTKKSKLLDELSEKTKEQERLIAESAVDWDAFDHLVEEKGTLIAEVQKLEEGFDALYGRIREGLSENRSKYRQQISGLQQQIMTVTEKSTSLMAMEERNKAQITMKFSQEKDKIKQGRVSTRVATNYYRNMSKINYIDPQLMDRKK
;
A
#
# COMPACT_ATOMS: atom_id res chain seq x y z
N MET A 1 -2.82 -26.66 11.93
CA MET A 1 -3.91 -25.65 12.02
C MET A 1 -3.45 -24.42 12.81
N GLU A 2 -3.06 -24.56 14.08
CA GLU A 2 -2.56 -23.43 14.90
C GLU A 2 -1.35 -22.71 14.29
N GLN A 3 -0.36 -23.47 13.78
CA GLN A 3 0.79 -22.90 13.07
C GLN A 3 0.37 -22.05 11.85
N TYR A 4 -0.64 -22.49 11.09
CA TYR A 4 -1.13 -21.74 9.93
C TYR A 4 -1.85 -20.45 10.33
N LEU A 5 -2.60 -20.47 11.45
CA LEU A 5 -3.23 -19.27 12.01
C LEU A 5 -2.19 -18.27 12.50
N GLN A 6 -1.12 -18.76 13.14
CA GLN A 6 -0.01 -17.90 13.56
C GLN A 6 0.66 -17.25 12.34
N MET A 7 0.94 -18.01 11.29
CA MET A 7 1.53 -17.47 10.06
C MET A 7 0.65 -16.40 9.39
N LEU A 8 -0.69 -16.57 9.39
CA LEU A 8 -1.60 -15.53 8.90
C LEU A 8 -1.53 -14.27 9.77
N SER A 9 -1.47 -14.43 11.09
CA SER A 9 -1.36 -13.31 12.03
C SER A 9 -0.04 -12.55 11.87
N ASP A 10 1.07 -13.27 11.68
CA ASP A 10 2.39 -12.70 11.42
C ASP A 10 2.41 -11.94 10.08
N SER A 11 1.77 -12.51 9.04
CA SER A 11 1.63 -11.86 7.73
C SER A 11 0.88 -10.53 7.84
N LEU A 12 -0.27 -10.50 8.52
CA LEU A 12 -1.05 -9.27 8.74
C LEU A 12 -0.28 -8.25 9.58
N THR A 13 0.48 -8.70 10.58
CA THR A 13 1.33 -7.83 11.40
C THR A 13 2.44 -7.19 10.56
N LYS A 14 3.08 -7.95 9.68
CA LYS A 14 4.10 -7.42 8.77
C LYS A 14 3.47 -6.45 7.76
N LYS A 15 2.33 -6.80 7.17
CA LYS A 15 1.59 -5.93 6.24
C LYS A 15 1.22 -4.60 6.91
N SER A 16 0.75 -4.63 8.15
CA SER A 16 0.42 -3.44 8.94
C SER A 16 1.63 -2.50 9.11
N LYS A 17 2.82 -3.04 9.38
CA LYS A 17 4.06 -2.25 9.49
C LYS A 17 4.49 -1.63 8.16
N LEU A 18 4.40 -2.38 7.06
CA LEU A 18 4.71 -1.87 5.73
C LEU A 18 3.76 -0.75 5.30
N LEU A 19 2.48 -0.84 5.69
CA LEU A 19 1.50 0.23 5.45
C LEU A 19 1.80 1.49 6.27
N ASP A 20 2.29 1.35 7.50
CA ASP A 20 2.75 2.49 8.30
C ASP A 20 3.95 3.17 7.64
N GLU A 21 4.93 2.39 7.18
CA GLU A 21 6.10 2.93 6.47
C GLU A 21 5.72 3.61 5.15
N LEU A 22 4.80 3.00 4.38
CA LEU A 22 4.25 3.63 3.18
C LEU A 22 3.56 4.95 3.50
N SER A 23 2.75 5.00 4.57
CA SER A 23 2.07 6.23 5.00
C SER A 23 3.06 7.34 5.31
N GLU A 24 4.16 7.05 6.02
CA GLU A 24 5.20 8.05 6.29
C GLU A 24 5.90 8.53 5.01
N LYS A 25 6.22 7.61 4.08
CA LYS A 25 6.78 8.00 2.78
C LYS A 25 5.80 8.83 1.93
N THR A 26 4.51 8.57 2.03
CA THR A 26 3.47 9.38 1.36
C THR A 26 3.37 10.77 1.97
N LYS A 27 3.51 10.92 3.29
CA LYS A 27 3.61 12.26 3.93
C LYS A 27 4.88 12.99 3.50
N GLU A 28 6.00 12.28 3.40
CA GLU A 28 7.25 12.87 2.94
C GLU A 28 7.15 13.35 1.49
N GLN A 29 6.47 12.58 0.64
CA GLN A 29 6.18 12.99 -0.73
C GLN A 29 5.36 14.29 -0.76
N GLU A 30 4.35 14.42 0.11
CA GLU A 30 3.54 15.64 0.24
C GLU A 30 4.40 16.86 0.63
N ARG A 31 5.37 16.66 1.53
CA ARG A 31 6.30 17.74 1.93
C ARG A 31 7.19 18.18 0.78
N LEU A 32 7.83 17.23 0.09
CA LEU A 32 8.71 17.53 -1.05
C LEU A 32 7.99 18.33 -2.14
N ILE A 33 6.73 18.00 -2.44
CA ILE A 33 5.96 18.71 -3.47
C ILE A 33 5.41 20.04 -3.00
N ALA A 34 5.28 20.27 -1.68
CA ALA A 34 4.86 21.53 -1.11
C ALA A 34 5.95 22.62 -1.19
N GLU A 35 7.22 22.23 -1.37
CA GLU A 35 8.34 23.16 -1.51
C GLU A 35 8.22 24.06 -2.75
N SER A 36 8.86 25.23 -2.67
CA SER A 36 8.87 26.24 -3.75
C SER A 36 9.63 25.76 -4.98
N ALA A 37 10.74 25.04 -4.76
CA ALA A 37 11.49 24.30 -5.77
C ALA A 37 11.54 22.84 -5.33
N VAL A 38 10.99 21.94 -6.14
CA VAL A 38 10.93 20.51 -5.82
C VAL A 38 12.28 19.87 -6.13
N ASP A 39 12.84 19.15 -5.17
CA ASP A 39 13.96 18.24 -5.42
C ASP A 39 13.44 16.98 -6.14
N TRP A 40 13.60 16.96 -7.46
CA TRP A 40 13.11 15.88 -8.30
C TRP A 40 13.91 14.59 -8.17
N ASP A 41 15.18 14.65 -7.75
CA ASP A 41 15.98 13.45 -7.54
C ASP A 41 15.61 12.79 -6.21
N ALA A 42 15.41 13.57 -5.14
CA ALA A 42 14.88 13.08 -3.87
C ALA A 42 13.46 12.50 -4.04
N PHE A 43 12.61 13.17 -4.82
CA PHE A 43 11.27 12.66 -5.13
C PHE A 43 11.31 11.33 -5.90
N ASP A 44 12.20 11.19 -6.89
CA ASP A 44 12.34 9.97 -7.68
C ASP A 44 12.78 8.78 -6.81
N HIS A 45 13.78 8.99 -5.94
CA HIS A 45 14.21 7.99 -4.96
C HIS A 45 13.09 7.58 -4.01
N LEU A 46 12.34 8.54 -3.48
CA LEU A 46 11.20 8.26 -2.59
C LEU A 46 10.13 7.41 -3.29
N VAL A 47 9.86 7.68 -4.57
CA VAL A 47 8.92 6.91 -5.38
C VAL A 47 9.41 5.47 -5.61
N GLU A 48 10.70 5.25 -5.81
CA GLU A 48 11.30 3.91 -5.94
C GLU A 48 11.22 3.12 -4.63
N GLU A 49 11.49 3.75 -3.49
CA GLU A 49 11.35 3.14 -2.17
C GLU A 49 9.89 2.72 -1.91
N LYS A 50 8.93 3.61 -2.20
CA LYS A 50 7.49 3.28 -2.14
C LYS A 50 7.17 2.10 -3.05
N GLY A 51 7.71 2.07 -4.27
CA GLY A 51 7.54 0.96 -5.22
C GLY A 51 7.99 -0.39 -4.65
N THR A 52 9.08 -0.41 -3.89
CA THR A 52 9.59 -1.61 -3.22
C THR A 52 8.66 -2.07 -2.11
N LEU A 53 8.21 -1.15 -1.24
CA LEU A 53 7.27 -1.47 -0.17
C LEU A 53 5.93 -1.98 -0.70
N ILE A 54 5.41 -1.39 -1.79
CA ILE A 54 4.18 -1.84 -2.45
C ILE A 54 4.34 -3.29 -2.94
N ALA A 55 5.47 -3.62 -3.56
CA ALA A 55 5.73 -4.98 -4.01
C ALA A 55 5.79 -5.98 -2.84
N GLU A 56 6.35 -5.58 -1.69
CA GLU A 56 6.33 -6.41 -0.49
C GLU A 56 4.91 -6.61 0.06
N VAL A 57 4.09 -5.56 0.10
CA VAL A 57 2.68 -5.64 0.52
C VAL A 57 1.90 -6.60 -0.38
N GLN A 58 2.08 -6.51 -1.70
CA GLN A 58 1.44 -7.41 -2.67
C GLN A 58 1.86 -8.87 -2.46
N LYS A 59 3.16 -9.12 -2.25
CA LYS A 59 3.67 -10.47 -1.97
C LYS A 59 3.10 -11.07 -0.68
N LEU A 60 2.93 -10.25 0.37
CA LEU A 60 2.30 -10.70 1.61
C LEU A 60 0.82 -11.04 1.41
N GLU A 61 0.12 -10.28 0.57
CA GLU A 61 -1.29 -10.56 0.24
C GLU A 61 -1.44 -11.88 -0.52
N GLU A 62 -0.64 -12.10 -1.55
CA GLU A 62 -0.64 -13.36 -2.31
C GLU A 62 -0.35 -14.57 -1.41
N GLY A 63 0.63 -14.43 -0.51
CA GLY A 63 0.96 -15.46 0.48
C GLY A 63 -0.16 -15.69 1.50
N PHE A 64 -0.84 -14.62 1.93
CA PHE A 64 -1.98 -14.69 2.83
C PHE A 64 -3.14 -15.43 2.18
N ASP A 65 -3.52 -15.09 0.95
CA ASP A 65 -4.62 -15.72 0.23
C ASP A 65 -4.37 -17.20 -0.04
N ALA A 66 -3.15 -17.55 -0.47
CA ALA A 66 -2.76 -18.94 -0.68
C ALA A 66 -2.83 -19.76 0.62
N LEU A 67 -2.39 -19.19 1.73
CA LEU A 67 -2.43 -19.86 3.04
C LEU A 67 -3.86 -19.97 3.58
N TYR A 68 -4.64 -18.90 3.51
CA TYR A 68 -6.03 -18.88 3.94
C TYR A 68 -6.88 -19.88 3.13
N GLY A 69 -6.67 -19.95 1.82
CA GLY A 69 -7.34 -20.91 0.93
C GLY A 69 -7.17 -22.37 1.38
N ARG A 70 -5.98 -22.73 1.88
CA ARG A 70 -5.68 -24.10 2.37
C ARG A 70 -6.38 -24.45 3.68
N ILE A 71 -6.68 -23.46 4.51
CA ILE A 71 -7.15 -23.70 5.89
C ILE A 71 -8.61 -23.32 6.13
N ARG A 72 -9.25 -22.64 5.17
CA ARG A 72 -10.63 -22.14 5.29
C ARG A 72 -11.66 -23.24 5.60
N GLU A 73 -11.50 -24.42 5.01
CA GLU A 73 -12.43 -25.55 5.18
C GLU A 73 -12.28 -26.15 6.58
N GLY A 74 -11.06 -26.47 6.98
CA GLY A 74 -10.75 -26.95 8.34
C GLY A 74 -11.08 -25.94 9.45
N LEU A 75 -11.01 -24.64 9.17
CA LEU A 75 -11.46 -23.58 10.07
C LEU A 75 -12.98 -23.55 10.24
N SER A 76 -13.72 -23.81 9.17
CA SER A 76 -15.19 -23.81 9.19
C SER A 76 -15.73 -24.98 10.00
N GLU A 77 -15.13 -26.16 9.85
CA GLU A 77 -15.48 -27.37 10.62
C GLU A 77 -15.14 -27.25 12.11
N ASN A 78 -14.09 -26.51 12.45
CA ASN A 78 -13.57 -26.39 13.82
C ASN A 78 -13.73 -24.98 14.41
N ARG A 79 -14.74 -24.22 13.95
CA ARG A 79 -14.89 -22.79 14.28
C ARG A 79 -14.91 -22.50 15.77
N SER A 80 -15.55 -23.36 16.56
CA SER A 80 -15.61 -23.20 18.03
C SER A 80 -14.22 -23.27 18.67
N LYS A 81 -13.37 -24.20 18.20
CA LYS A 81 -12.02 -24.42 18.73
C LYS A 81 -11.09 -23.23 18.49
N TYR A 82 -11.23 -22.55 17.35
CA TYR A 82 -10.33 -21.45 16.95
C TYR A 82 -10.98 -20.07 17.06
N ARG A 83 -12.06 -19.93 17.84
CA ARG A 83 -12.86 -18.69 17.91
C ARG A 83 -12.02 -17.46 18.27
N GLN A 84 -11.09 -17.60 19.23
CA GLN A 84 -10.25 -16.49 19.66
C GLN A 84 -9.27 -16.05 18.58
N GLN A 85 -8.61 -17.01 17.91
CA GLN A 85 -7.67 -16.75 16.82
C GLN A 85 -8.39 -16.13 15.61
N ILE A 86 -9.58 -16.63 15.27
CA ILE A 86 -10.42 -16.06 14.20
C ILE A 86 -10.77 -14.62 14.52
N SER A 87 -11.19 -14.33 15.76
CA SER A 87 -11.50 -12.97 16.19
C SER A 87 -10.27 -12.06 16.09
N GLY A 88 -9.08 -12.54 16.50
CA GLY A 88 -7.83 -11.79 16.39
C GLY A 88 -7.48 -11.44 14.94
N LEU A 89 -7.54 -12.44 14.05
CA LEU A 89 -7.30 -12.23 12.61
C LEU A 89 -8.28 -11.23 12.01
N GLN A 90 -9.56 -11.28 12.38
CA GLN A 90 -10.57 -10.32 11.92
C GLN A 90 -10.24 -8.88 12.34
N GLN A 91 -9.79 -8.68 13.58
CA GLN A 91 -9.36 -7.35 14.05
C GLN A 91 -8.13 -6.86 13.29
N GLN A 92 -7.13 -7.74 13.08
CA GLN A 92 -5.93 -7.39 12.30
C GLN A 92 -6.29 -7.03 10.85
N ILE A 93 -7.21 -7.75 10.22
CA ILE A 93 -7.71 -7.43 8.87
C ILE A 93 -8.40 -6.06 8.85
N MET A 94 -9.22 -5.74 9.85
CA MET A 94 -9.85 -4.41 9.96
C MET A 94 -8.78 -3.32 10.05
N THR A 95 -7.79 -3.45 10.93
CA THR A 95 -6.71 -2.47 11.08
C THR A 95 -5.93 -2.27 9.78
N VAL A 96 -5.56 -3.36 9.10
CA VAL A 96 -4.86 -3.30 7.80
C VAL A 96 -5.73 -2.59 6.75
N THR A 97 -7.03 -2.89 6.72
CA THR A 97 -7.99 -2.28 5.79
C THR A 97 -8.10 -0.77 6.01
N GLU A 98 -8.25 -0.33 7.26
CA GLU A 98 -8.32 1.09 7.62
C GLU A 98 -7.06 1.85 7.19
N LYS A 99 -5.88 1.25 7.43
CA LYS A 99 -4.60 1.82 6.99
C LYS A 99 -4.50 1.92 5.48
N SER A 100 -4.89 0.88 4.74
CA SER A 100 -4.93 0.92 3.28
C SER A 100 -5.85 2.02 2.76
N THR A 101 -7.06 2.15 3.31
CA THR A 101 -8.00 3.20 2.92
C THR A 101 -7.46 4.60 3.19
N SER A 102 -6.85 4.80 4.37
CA SER A 102 -6.23 6.08 4.68
C SER A 102 -5.06 6.40 3.74
N LEU A 103 -4.22 5.42 3.44
CA LEU A 103 -3.11 5.55 2.50
C LEU A 103 -3.60 5.92 1.09
N MET A 104 -4.63 5.24 0.59
CA MET A 104 -5.22 5.54 -0.72
C MET A 104 -5.72 6.98 -0.81
N ALA A 105 -6.40 7.47 0.22
CA ALA A 105 -6.87 8.86 0.28
C ALA A 105 -5.70 9.87 0.28
N MET A 106 -4.58 9.55 0.95
CA MET A 106 -3.38 10.38 0.92
C MET A 106 -2.72 10.38 -0.47
N GLU A 107 -2.62 9.21 -1.11
CA GLU A 107 -2.05 9.08 -2.46
C GLU A 107 -2.88 9.82 -3.51
N GLU A 108 -4.20 9.80 -3.39
CA GLU A 108 -5.08 10.52 -4.32
C GLU A 108 -4.85 12.04 -4.23
N ARG A 109 -4.70 12.57 -3.01
CA ARG A 109 -4.34 13.99 -2.78
C ARG A 109 -2.96 14.32 -3.34
N ASN A 110 -1.96 13.50 -3.03
CA ASN A 110 -0.61 13.68 -3.55
C ASN A 110 -0.59 13.65 -5.08
N LYS A 111 -1.31 12.73 -5.70
CA LYS A 111 -1.40 12.60 -7.16
C LYS A 111 -1.96 13.86 -7.82
N ALA A 112 -2.98 14.47 -7.22
CA ALA A 112 -3.53 15.73 -7.72
C ALA A 112 -2.47 16.85 -7.66
N GLN A 113 -1.78 17.00 -6.52
CA GLN A 113 -0.74 18.01 -6.33
C GLN A 113 0.47 17.78 -7.26
N ILE A 114 0.93 16.54 -7.40
CA ILE A 114 2.06 16.14 -8.26
C ILE A 114 1.74 16.43 -9.73
N THR A 115 0.53 16.08 -10.17
CA THR A 115 0.10 16.35 -11.56
C THR A 115 0.08 17.85 -11.84
N MET A 116 -0.39 18.67 -10.88
CA MET A 116 -0.35 20.13 -11.00
C MET A 116 1.10 20.65 -11.06
N LYS A 117 1.98 20.18 -10.18
CA LYS A 117 3.40 20.57 -10.15
C LYS A 117 4.12 20.21 -11.46
N PHE A 118 3.88 19.01 -12.01
CA PHE A 118 4.45 18.62 -13.30
C PHE A 118 3.98 19.51 -14.45
N SER A 119 2.70 19.93 -14.47
CA SER A 119 2.20 20.87 -15.48
C SER A 119 2.89 22.23 -15.36
N GLN A 120 2.99 22.77 -14.15
CA GLN A 120 3.64 24.07 -13.90
C GLN A 120 5.11 24.06 -14.33
N GLU A 121 5.86 23.01 -14.02
CA GLU A 121 7.27 22.90 -14.42
C GLU A 121 7.44 22.71 -15.93
N LYS A 122 6.50 22.00 -16.58
CA LYS A 122 6.49 21.85 -18.04
C LYS A 122 6.22 23.18 -18.76
N ASP A 123 5.34 24.02 -18.21
CA ASP A 123 5.03 25.33 -18.77
C ASP A 123 6.17 26.34 -18.55
N LYS A 124 6.93 26.21 -17.46
CA LYS A 124 8.11 27.05 -17.17
C LYS A 124 9.31 26.72 -18.06
N ILE A 125 9.45 25.48 -18.57
CA ILE A 125 10.69 25.03 -19.20
C ILE A 125 10.41 24.19 -20.48
N LYS A 126 10.77 24.73 -21.66
CA LYS A 126 10.87 24.00 -22.95
C LYS A 126 12.00 22.92 -22.99
N GLN A 127 12.73 22.70 -21.90
CA GLN A 127 13.95 21.87 -21.81
C GLN A 127 13.99 21.00 -20.53
N GLY A 128 13.56 19.74 -20.57
CA GLY A 128 13.78 18.88 -19.40
C GLY A 128 13.51 17.41 -19.62
N ARG A 129 14.53 16.66 -20.06
CA ARG A 129 14.49 15.17 -20.10
C ARG A 129 14.25 14.57 -18.70
N VAL A 130 14.66 15.27 -17.63
CA VAL A 130 14.55 14.80 -16.24
C VAL A 130 13.10 14.81 -15.73
N SER A 131 12.31 15.88 -15.94
CA SER A 131 10.92 15.93 -15.45
C SER A 131 10.03 14.87 -16.13
N THR A 132 10.30 14.57 -17.40
CA THR A 132 9.58 13.52 -18.14
C THR A 132 9.87 12.12 -17.59
N ARG A 133 11.15 11.84 -17.26
CA ARG A 133 11.57 10.57 -16.64
C ARG A 133 10.91 10.39 -15.28
N VAL A 134 10.98 11.39 -14.40
CA VAL A 134 10.44 11.34 -13.03
C VAL A 134 8.92 11.20 -13.05
N ALA A 135 8.22 11.94 -13.92
CA ALA A 135 6.78 11.77 -14.09
C ALA A 135 6.40 10.36 -14.56
N THR A 136 7.15 9.80 -15.51
CA THR A 136 6.93 8.43 -15.98
C THR A 136 7.16 7.40 -14.86
N ASN A 137 8.20 7.58 -14.05
CA ASN A 137 8.49 6.69 -12.92
C ASN A 137 7.40 6.77 -11.84
N TYR A 138 6.94 7.99 -11.55
CA TYR A 138 5.84 8.24 -10.62
C TYR A 138 4.56 7.50 -11.02
N TYR A 139 4.07 7.71 -12.25
CA TYR A 139 2.83 7.07 -12.69
C TYR A 139 2.95 5.54 -12.73
N ARG A 140 4.13 4.99 -13.09
CA ARG A 140 4.39 3.55 -13.10
C ARG A 140 4.33 2.92 -11.71
N ASN A 141 4.91 3.57 -10.70
CA ASN A 141 4.93 3.01 -9.34
C ASN A 141 3.60 3.24 -8.62
N MET A 142 2.97 4.40 -8.80
CA MET A 142 1.72 4.69 -8.10
C MET A 142 0.51 3.98 -8.71
N SER A 143 0.54 3.59 -9.98
CA SER A 143 -0.52 2.73 -10.55
C SER A 143 -0.64 1.38 -9.85
N LYS A 144 0.41 0.93 -9.14
CA LYS A 144 0.42 -0.32 -8.36
C LYS A 144 -0.27 -0.19 -7.00
N ILE A 145 -0.46 1.04 -6.49
CA ILE A 145 -1.17 1.28 -5.22
C ILE A 145 -2.65 0.94 -5.34
N ASN A 146 -3.25 1.13 -6.53
CA ASN A 146 -4.64 0.75 -6.79
C ASN A 146 -4.89 -0.77 -6.64
N TYR A 147 -3.84 -1.59 -6.51
CA TYR A 147 -3.92 -3.04 -6.25
C TYR A 147 -3.90 -3.40 -4.76
N ILE A 148 -3.82 -2.41 -3.86
CA ILE A 148 -3.82 -2.60 -2.39
C ILE A 148 -5.27 -2.58 -1.83
N ASP A 149 -6.28 -2.53 -2.71
CA ASP A 149 -7.69 -2.45 -2.33
C ASP A 149 -8.18 -3.78 -1.69
N PRO A 150 -8.99 -3.74 -0.63
CA PRO A 150 -9.39 -4.92 0.13
C PRO A 150 -10.48 -5.68 -0.63
N GLN A 151 -10.07 -6.69 -1.40
CA GLN A 151 -10.96 -7.77 -1.84
C GLN A 151 -11.54 -8.60 -0.67
N LEU A 152 -11.23 -8.25 0.58
CA LEU A 152 -11.71 -8.90 1.79
C LEU A 152 -13.08 -8.40 2.28
N MET A 153 -13.58 -7.25 1.80
CA MET A 153 -14.89 -6.73 2.21
C MET A 153 -16.06 -7.26 1.36
N ASP A 154 -15.81 -7.84 0.19
CA ASP A 154 -16.87 -8.30 -0.72
C ASP A 154 -17.29 -9.77 -0.50
N ARG A 155 -17.02 -10.31 0.69
CA ARG A 155 -17.55 -11.61 1.15
C ARG A 155 -18.64 -11.45 2.21
N LYS A 156 -19.46 -10.41 2.07
CA LYS A 156 -20.75 -10.30 2.76
C LYS A 156 -21.86 -10.04 1.75
N LYS A 157 -22.29 -11.10 1.05
CA LYS A 157 -23.68 -11.38 0.73
C LYS A 157 -23.89 -12.88 0.68
#